data_AF-A0A9Q0ARX8-F1
#
_entry.id   AF-A0A9Q0ARX8-F1
#
_cell.length_a   1.000
_cell.length_b   1.000
_cell.length_c   1.000
_cell.angle_alpha   90.00
_cell.angle_beta   90.00
_cell.angle_gamma   90.00
#
_symmetry.space_group_name_H-M   'P 1'
#
loop_
_entity.id
_entity.type
_entity.pdbx_description
1 polymer ?
#
loop_
_entity_poly.entity_id
_entity_poly.type
_entity_poly.pdbx_seq_one_letter_code
_entity_poly.pdbx_strand_id
1 'polypeptide(L)'
;MPSKGVREKLIDALNIWFDCPEETVSTIKSVISMLHNSSLILDDFQDNSPLRRSKPSTHTVFGPAQSINSAAYIIIRAMSKIQSFSEPSCVIKATDMILTLFEGQAVDLSWTFNETCPSIQDYILMVDDKTGTLFKLAGYLLATHARVDWSEGTITAIDALLSLFGQYFQIRDDYQNLVSTEYTSQKGFCEDLDEGKYSITLIHALQNDSGGLLLRNMISTRRVQGKLTIQQKALMLDRIRSCGSLEWTVSLLSDIHQRAIADIGLLEKDIGRVNYELRSLVEMLQR
;
A
#
# COMPACT_ATOMS: atom_id res chain seq x y z
N MET A 1 12.40 -2.66 -8.69
CA MET A 1 12.64 -3.49 -7.48
C MET A 1 11.49 -4.45 -7.29
N PRO A 2 11.71 -5.77 -7.19
CA PRO A 2 10.60 -6.67 -6.89
C PRO A 2 10.08 -6.31 -5.50
N SER A 3 8.77 -6.10 -5.36
CA SER A 3 8.03 -5.90 -4.10
C SER A 3 8.13 -7.07 -3.12
N LYS A 4 9.04 -8.03 -3.37
CA LYS A 4 9.19 -9.29 -2.66
C LYS A 4 10.11 -9.08 -1.44
N GLY A 5 9.56 -9.35 -0.27
CA GLY A 5 10.33 -9.40 0.99
C GLY A 5 10.51 -8.07 1.73
N VAL A 6 10.01 -6.95 1.20
CA VAL A 6 10.10 -5.66 1.91
C VAL A 6 9.42 -5.71 3.28
N ARG A 7 8.18 -6.22 3.35
CA ARG A 7 7.41 -6.30 4.60
C ARG A 7 8.10 -7.20 5.63
N GLU A 8 8.67 -8.31 5.18
CA GLU A 8 9.44 -9.22 6.04
C GLU A 8 10.71 -8.55 6.58
N LYS A 9 11.46 -7.86 5.70
CA LYS A 9 12.64 -7.08 6.10
C LYS A 9 12.31 -5.95 7.06
N LEU A 10 11.16 -5.30 6.89
CA LEU A 10 10.69 -4.27 7.81
C LEU A 10 10.40 -4.88 9.19
N ILE A 11 9.73 -6.03 9.24
CA ILE A 11 9.47 -6.74 10.50
C ILE A 11 10.80 -7.10 11.18
N ASP A 12 11.78 -7.60 10.43
CA ASP A 12 13.12 -7.89 10.95
C ASP A 12 13.82 -6.64 11.50
N ALA A 13 13.78 -5.55 10.73
CA ALA A 13 14.37 -4.28 11.13
C ALA A 13 13.71 -3.72 12.39
N LEU A 14 12.38 -3.73 12.49
CA LEU A 14 11.66 -3.29 13.68
C LEU A 14 11.96 -4.19 14.89
N ASN A 15 12.17 -5.50 14.69
CA ASN A 15 12.48 -6.41 15.78
C ASN A 15 13.85 -6.15 16.43
N ILE A 16 14.76 -5.42 15.76
CA ILE A 16 15.99 -4.93 16.41
C ILE A 16 15.68 -4.02 17.59
N TRP A 17 14.57 -3.27 17.52
CA TRP A 17 14.08 -2.49 18.64
C TRP A 17 13.24 -3.36 19.57
N PHE A 18 12.16 -3.98 19.08
CA PHE A 18 11.18 -4.67 19.94
C PHE A 18 11.69 -5.94 20.65
N ASP A 19 12.77 -6.56 20.17
CA ASP A 19 13.41 -7.76 20.75
C ASP A 19 12.41 -8.90 21.05
N CYS A 20 11.47 -9.17 20.13
CA CYS A 20 10.55 -10.29 20.26
C CYS A 20 11.27 -11.63 20.03
N PRO A 21 10.76 -12.74 20.62
CA PRO A 21 11.23 -14.08 20.32
C PRO A 21 11.13 -14.44 18.83
N GLU A 22 12.10 -15.19 18.31
CA GLU A 22 12.17 -15.56 16.88
C GLU A 22 10.91 -16.28 16.38
N GLU A 23 10.35 -17.18 17.19
CA GLU A 23 9.10 -17.90 16.88
C GLU A 23 7.91 -16.94 16.73
N THR A 24 7.81 -15.94 17.61
CA THR A 24 6.81 -14.89 17.54
C THR A 24 6.96 -14.06 16.27
N VAL A 25 8.19 -13.64 15.94
CA VAL A 25 8.48 -12.87 14.72
C VAL A 25 8.12 -13.65 13.47
N SER A 26 8.46 -14.94 13.42
CA SER A 26 8.08 -15.85 12.32
C SER A 26 6.56 -15.95 12.17
N THR A 27 5.85 -16.03 13.29
CA THR A 27 4.38 -16.06 13.33
C THR A 27 3.80 -14.74 12.80
N ILE A 28 4.32 -13.59 13.22
CA ILE A 28 3.91 -12.26 12.75
C ILE A 28 4.17 -12.11 11.24
N LYS A 29 5.35 -12.47 10.74
CA LYS A 29 5.65 -12.46 9.29
C LYS A 29 4.65 -13.28 8.50
N SER A 30 4.33 -14.48 8.99
CA SER A 30 3.34 -15.35 8.36
C SER A 30 1.95 -14.72 8.33
N VAL A 31 1.50 -14.10 9.43
CA VAL A 31 0.20 -13.39 9.48
C VAL A 31 0.17 -12.24 8.48
N ILE A 32 1.19 -11.37 8.50
CA ILE A 32 1.27 -10.21 7.60
C ILE A 32 1.35 -10.66 6.13
N SER A 33 2.10 -11.71 5.83
CA SER A 33 2.14 -12.28 4.47
C SER A 33 0.80 -12.88 4.05
N MET A 34 0.07 -13.53 4.95
CA MET A 34 -1.26 -14.07 4.65
C MET A 34 -2.23 -12.94 4.30
N LEU A 35 -2.32 -11.92 5.15
CA LEU A 35 -3.18 -10.75 4.95
C LEU A 35 -2.83 -10.01 3.66
N HIS A 36 -1.54 -9.79 3.41
CA HIS A 36 -1.08 -9.17 2.16
C HIS A 36 -1.49 -9.98 0.94
N ASN A 37 -1.26 -11.30 0.94
CA ASN A 37 -1.59 -12.13 -0.21
C ASN A 37 -3.10 -12.22 -0.43
N SER A 38 -3.91 -12.26 0.63
CA SER A 38 -5.37 -12.21 0.50
C SER A 38 -5.84 -10.88 -0.06
N SER A 39 -5.24 -9.75 0.35
CA SER A 39 -5.61 -8.44 -0.19
C SER A 39 -5.28 -8.36 -1.68
N LEU A 40 -4.12 -8.87 -2.12
CA LEU A 40 -3.77 -8.91 -3.55
C LEU A 40 -4.76 -9.71 -4.39
N ILE A 41 -5.29 -10.83 -3.87
CA ILE A 41 -6.29 -11.64 -4.57
C ILE A 41 -7.61 -10.88 -4.72
N LEU A 42 -8.03 -10.16 -3.66
CA LEU A 42 -9.24 -9.34 -3.68
C LEU A 42 -9.06 -8.13 -4.59
N ASP A 43 -7.96 -7.39 -4.47
CA ASP A 43 -7.62 -6.23 -5.29
C ASP A 43 -7.61 -6.62 -6.78
N ASP A 44 -6.88 -7.68 -7.17
CA ASP A 44 -6.86 -8.15 -8.58
C ASP A 44 -8.26 -8.41 -9.13
N PHE A 45 -9.17 -8.94 -8.31
CA PHE A 45 -10.54 -9.20 -8.71
C PHE A 45 -11.38 -7.92 -8.76
N GLN A 46 -11.26 -7.06 -7.75
CA GLN A 46 -12.03 -5.82 -7.61
C GLN A 46 -11.65 -4.78 -8.67
N ASP A 47 -10.36 -4.74 -9.03
CA ASP A 47 -9.79 -3.85 -10.04
C ASP A 47 -9.88 -4.47 -11.46
N ASN A 48 -10.29 -5.74 -11.56
CA ASN A 48 -10.39 -6.51 -12.81
C ASN A 48 -9.05 -6.61 -13.55
N SER A 49 -7.95 -6.72 -12.79
CA SER A 49 -6.57 -6.79 -13.28
C SER A 49 -6.29 -8.18 -13.91
N PRO A 50 -5.98 -8.28 -15.23
CA PRO A 50 -5.77 -9.57 -15.88
C PRO A 50 -4.44 -10.24 -15.51
N LEU A 51 -3.45 -9.46 -15.07
CA LEU A 51 -2.09 -9.93 -14.82
C LEU A 51 -1.61 -9.54 -13.42
N ARG A 52 -0.87 -10.46 -12.79
CA ARG A 52 -0.11 -10.22 -11.57
C ARG A 52 1.30 -10.76 -11.77
N ARG A 53 2.30 -9.87 -11.74
CA ARG A 53 3.73 -10.23 -11.91
C ARG A 53 3.98 -11.05 -13.19
N SER A 54 3.45 -10.57 -14.31
CA SER A 54 3.54 -11.19 -15.65
C SER A 54 2.86 -12.56 -15.78
N LYS A 55 2.05 -12.96 -14.80
CA LYS A 55 1.26 -14.20 -14.85
C LYS A 55 -0.23 -13.87 -14.78
N PRO A 56 -1.12 -14.73 -15.30
CA PRO A 56 -2.55 -14.55 -15.13
C PRO A 56 -2.93 -14.37 -13.65
N SER A 57 -3.78 -13.39 -13.34
CA SER A 57 -4.24 -13.15 -11.97
C SER A 57 -5.09 -14.31 -11.46
N THR A 58 -5.19 -14.47 -10.13
CA THR A 58 -5.84 -15.65 -9.51
C THR A 58 -7.26 -15.88 -10.02
N HIS A 59 -8.04 -14.81 -10.20
CA HIS A 59 -9.43 -14.90 -10.66
C HIS A 59 -9.55 -15.28 -12.14
N THR A 60 -8.53 -15.02 -12.97
CA THR A 60 -8.52 -15.48 -14.37
C THR A 60 -8.24 -16.96 -14.51
N VAL A 61 -7.53 -17.56 -13.53
CA VAL A 61 -7.18 -19.00 -13.52
C VAL A 61 -8.27 -19.83 -12.85
N PHE A 62 -8.74 -19.42 -11.68
CA PHE A 62 -9.64 -20.22 -10.82
C PHE A 62 -11.08 -19.70 -10.81
N GLY A 63 -11.33 -18.56 -11.46
CA GLY A 63 -12.61 -17.88 -11.44
C GLY A 63 -12.80 -16.98 -10.20
N PRO A 64 -13.70 -15.99 -10.31
CA PRO A 64 -14.02 -15.07 -9.21
C PRO A 64 -14.45 -15.77 -7.91
N ALA A 65 -15.38 -16.73 -8.00
CA ALA A 65 -15.97 -17.35 -6.83
C ALA A 65 -14.94 -18.08 -5.94
N GLN A 66 -14.04 -18.85 -6.55
CA GLN A 66 -12.98 -19.56 -5.81
C GLN A 66 -11.94 -18.59 -5.25
N SER A 67 -11.63 -17.52 -5.99
CA SER A 67 -10.65 -16.51 -5.58
C SER A 67 -11.12 -15.74 -4.35
N ILE A 68 -12.37 -15.25 -4.37
CA ILE A 68 -12.99 -14.53 -3.25
C ILE A 68 -13.07 -15.44 -2.02
N ASN A 69 -13.56 -16.67 -2.18
CA ASN A 69 -13.66 -17.62 -1.08
C ASN A 69 -12.29 -17.95 -0.46
N SER A 70 -11.26 -18.12 -1.30
CA SER A 70 -9.90 -18.40 -0.84
C SER A 70 -9.29 -17.22 -0.09
N ALA A 71 -9.48 -15.99 -0.59
CA ALA A 71 -9.01 -14.79 0.10
C ALA A 71 -9.68 -14.61 1.47
N ALA A 72 -11.02 -14.77 1.52
CA ALA A 72 -11.77 -14.72 2.78
C ALA A 72 -11.27 -15.78 3.77
N TYR A 73 -11.07 -17.02 3.31
CA TYR A 73 -10.50 -18.08 4.15
C TYR A 73 -9.11 -17.72 4.70
N ILE A 74 -8.22 -17.16 3.88
CA ILE A 74 -6.87 -16.75 4.30
C ILE A 74 -6.93 -15.66 5.38
N ILE A 75 -7.84 -14.68 5.26
CA ILE A 75 -8.04 -13.63 6.27
C ILE A 75 -8.46 -14.25 7.60
N ILE A 76 -9.47 -15.12 7.60
CA ILE A 76 -9.94 -15.80 8.82
C ILE A 76 -8.84 -16.69 9.41
N ARG A 77 -8.02 -17.34 8.58
CA ARG A 77 -6.86 -18.12 9.03
C ARG A 77 -5.79 -17.24 9.66
N ALA A 78 -5.56 -16.04 9.13
CA ALA A 78 -4.62 -15.08 9.72
C ALA A 78 -5.12 -14.63 11.09
N MET A 79 -6.42 -14.33 11.23
CA MET A 79 -7.06 -14.00 12.51
C MET A 79 -6.96 -15.13 13.53
N SER A 80 -7.26 -16.36 13.11
CA SER A 80 -7.09 -17.54 13.96
C SER A 80 -5.64 -17.72 14.43
N LYS A 81 -4.67 -17.38 13.57
CA LYS A 81 -3.25 -17.40 13.93
C LYS A 81 -2.93 -16.32 14.96
N ILE A 82 -3.39 -15.07 14.78
CA ILE A 82 -3.26 -14.00 15.80
C ILE A 82 -3.83 -14.46 17.15
N GLN A 83 -5.04 -15.03 17.15
CA GLN A 83 -5.68 -15.54 18.36
C GLN A 83 -4.87 -16.63 19.08
N SER A 84 -4.05 -17.40 18.37
CA SER A 84 -3.30 -18.53 18.97
C SER A 84 -2.09 -18.11 19.81
N PHE A 85 -1.58 -16.88 19.65
CA PHE A 85 -0.39 -16.42 20.37
C PHE A 85 -0.57 -15.06 21.07
N SER A 86 -1.74 -14.42 20.91
CA SER A 86 -2.02 -13.08 21.43
C SER A 86 -3.13 -13.09 22.48
N GLU A 87 -3.04 -12.18 23.44
CA GLU A 87 -4.10 -11.93 24.43
C GLU A 87 -5.38 -11.36 23.78
N PRO A 88 -6.57 -11.52 24.39
CA PRO A 88 -7.84 -11.09 23.80
C PRO A 88 -7.89 -9.61 23.38
N SER A 89 -7.27 -8.70 24.15
CA SER A 89 -7.21 -7.27 23.82
C SER A 89 -6.44 -7.02 22.52
N CYS A 90 -5.36 -7.77 22.28
CA CYS A 90 -4.58 -7.70 21.05
C CYS A 90 -5.39 -8.18 19.84
N VAL A 91 -6.15 -9.26 20.02
CA VAL A 91 -7.03 -9.79 18.97
C VAL A 91 -8.12 -8.78 18.58
N ILE A 92 -8.74 -8.11 19.57
CA ILE A 92 -9.74 -7.06 19.31
C ILE A 92 -9.12 -5.93 18.50
N LYS A 93 -7.98 -5.39 18.94
CA LYS A 93 -7.33 -4.28 18.23
C LYS A 93 -6.85 -4.68 16.83
N ALA A 94 -6.32 -5.88 16.66
CA ALA A 94 -5.94 -6.41 15.35
C ALA A 94 -7.15 -6.56 14.43
N THR A 95 -8.31 -6.95 14.97
CA THR A 95 -9.58 -7.00 14.23
C THR A 95 -9.97 -5.60 13.74
N ASP A 96 -9.94 -4.60 14.63
CA ASP A 96 -10.26 -3.21 14.27
C ASP A 96 -9.33 -2.68 13.16
N MET A 97 -8.04 -2.98 13.23
CA MET A 97 -7.08 -2.59 12.19
C MET A 97 -7.37 -3.27 10.84
N ILE A 98 -7.79 -4.54 10.85
CA ILE A 98 -8.19 -5.22 9.61
C ILE A 98 -9.50 -4.63 9.06
N LEU A 99 -10.43 -4.21 9.92
CA LEU A 99 -11.62 -3.47 9.50
C LEU A 99 -11.24 -2.14 8.83
N THR A 100 -10.33 -1.36 9.43
CA THR A 100 -9.82 -0.11 8.83
C THR A 100 -9.20 -0.33 7.46
N LEU A 101 -8.51 -1.45 7.23
CA LEU A 101 -8.00 -1.80 5.90
C LEU A 101 -9.14 -1.94 4.88
N PHE A 102 -10.23 -2.61 5.24
CA PHE A 102 -11.41 -2.73 4.38
C PHE A 102 -12.15 -1.41 4.19
N GLU A 103 -12.19 -0.54 5.20
CA GLU A 103 -12.76 0.81 5.10
C GLU A 103 -11.97 1.65 4.07
N GLY A 104 -10.64 1.63 4.13
CA GLY A 104 -9.79 2.27 3.12
C GLY A 104 -10.05 1.73 1.71
N GLN A 105 -10.16 0.39 1.56
CA GLN A 105 -10.50 -0.22 0.27
C GLN A 105 -11.90 0.20 -0.22
N ALA A 106 -12.89 0.29 0.67
CA ALA A 106 -14.24 0.70 0.32
C ALA A 106 -14.28 2.14 -0.21
N VAL A 107 -13.46 3.04 0.36
CA VAL A 107 -13.32 4.42 -0.11
C VAL A 107 -12.71 4.48 -1.52
N ASP A 108 -11.63 3.74 -1.76
CA ASP A 108 -10.95 3.66 -3.08
C ASP A 108 -11.91 3.16 -4.18
N LEU A 109 -12.64 2.08 -3.89
CA LEU A 109 -13.65 1.52 -4.78
C LEU A 109 -14.82 2.48 -5.02
N SER A 110 -15.25 3.19 -3.97
CA SER A 110 -16.35 4.16 -4.06
C SER A 110 -16.00 5.32 -4.99
N TRP A 111 -14.78 5.87 -4.91
CA TRP A 111 -14.32 6.93 -5.80
C TRP A 111 -14.33 6.48 -7.25
N THR A 112 -13.75 5.31 -7.51
CA THR A 112 -13.67 4.71 -8.85
C THR A 112 -15.06 4.43 -9.43
N PHE A 113 -15.96 3.86 -8.64
CA PHE A 113 -17.32 3.51 -9.09
C PHE A 113 -18.19 4.75 -9.36
N ASN A 114 -18.07 5.77 -8.52
CA ASN A 114 -18.88 7.00 -8.60
C ASN A 114 -18.24 8.11 -9.45
N GLU A 115 -17.03 7.90 -9.98
CA GLU A 115 -16.24 8.92 -10.70
C GLU A 115 -15.99 10.20 -9.88
N THR A 116 -15.86 10.03 -8.55
CA THR A 116 -15.62 11.12 -7.62
C THR A 116 -14.13 11.25 -7.39
N CYS A 117 -13.50 12.24 -8.05
CA CYS A 117 -12.10 12.57 -7.79
C CYS A 117 -11.93 13.07 -6.35
N PRO A 118 -11.13 12.41 -5.50
CA PRO A 118 -10.89 12.86 -4.13
C PRO A 118 -9.95 14.06 -4.09
N SER A 119 -9.83 14.69 -2.91
CA SER A 119 -8.73 15.60 -2.64
C SER A 119 -7.43 14.83 -2.39
N ILE A 120 -6.28 15.52 -2.43
CA ILE A 120 -4.99 14.92 -2.07
C ILE A 120 -5.00 14.44 -0.62
N GLN A 121 -5.63 15.21 0.28
CA GLN A 121 -5.73 14.84 1.70
C GLN A 121 -6.56 13.57 1.89
N ASP A 122 -7.69 13.45 1.19
CA ASP A 122 -8.54 12.25 1.29
C ASP A 122 -7.80 11.04 0.74
N TYR A 123 -7.07 11.18 -0.36
CA TYR A 123 -6.22 10.10 -0.89
C TYR A 123 -5.21 9.64 0.16
N ILE A 124 -4.50 10.56 0.84
CA ILE A 124 -3.52 10.17 1.86
C ILE A 124 -4.19 9.41 3.02
N LEU A 125 -5.36 9.85 3.47
CA LEU A 125 -6.12 9.14 4.51
C LEU A 125 -6.53 7.73 4.05
N MET A 126 -7.05 7.59 2.83
CA MET A 126 -7.39 6.28 2.25
C MET A 126 -6.16 5.37 2.19
N VAL A 127 -5.00 5.90 1.80
CA VAL A 127 -3.75 5.13 1.75
C VAL A 127 -3.27 4.71 3.15
N ASP A 128 -3.40 5.59 4.15
CA ASP A 128 -3.07 5.27 5.54
C ASP A 128 -3.96 4.15 6.08
N ASP A 129 -5.23 4.12 5.69
CA ASP A 129 -6.20 3.09 6.09
C ASP A 129 -5.98 1.78 5.34
N LYS A 130 -5.86 1.81 4.00
CA LYS A 130 -5.70 0.64 3.13
C LYS A 130 -4.31 0.00 3.22
N THR A 131 -3.27 0.78 2.95
CA THR A 131 -1.90 0.25 2.81
C THR A 131 -1.10 0.46 4.10
N GLY A 132 -1.25 1.62 4.76
CA GLY A 132 -0.56 1.94 6.01
C GLY A 132 -0.95 1.01 7.16
N THR A 133 -2.22 0.65 7.29
CA THR A 133 -2.70 -0.18 8.40
C THR A 133 -2.06 -1.56 8.46
N LEU A 134 -1.70 -2.16 7.33
CA LEU A 134 -0.99 -3.45 7.36
C LEU A 134 0.44 -3.32 7.91
N PHE A 135 1.11 -2.19 7.65
CA PHE A 135 2.42 -1.89 8.25
C PHE A 135 2.27 -1.61 9.74
N LYS A 136 1.29 -0.79 10.13
CA LYS A 136 0.95 -0.51 11.53
C LYS A 136 0.62 -1.79 12.30
N LEU A 137 -0.12 -2.72 11.70
CA LEU A 137 -0.46 -4.02 12.32
C LEU A 137 0.80 -4.83 12.64
N ALA A 138 1.79 -4.82 11.74
CA ALA A 138 3.06 -5.49 11.99
C ALA A 138 3.80 -4.88 13.20
N GLY A 139 3.86 -3.55 13.27
CA GLY A 139 4.44 -2.83 14.43
C GLY A 139 3.67 -3.08 15.72
N TYR A 140 2.34 -3.06 15.67
CA TYR A 140 1.46 -3.33 16.80
C TYR A 140 1.65 -4.74 17.37
N LEU A 141 1.72 -5.75 16.50
CA LEU A 141 1.94 -7.14 16.92
C LEU A 141 3.34 -7.29 17.54
N LEU A 142 4.38 -6.65 16.99
CA LEU A 142 5.71 -6.65 17.59
C LEU A 142 5.70 -5.97 18.96
N ALA A 143 5.14 -4.76 19.07
CA ALA A 143 5.06 -4.02 20.33
C ALA A 143 4.35 -4.81 21.44
N THR A 144 3.26 -5.51 21.09
CA THR A 144 2.46 -6.29 22.05
C THR A 144 3.19 -7.56 22.53
N HIS A 145 4.19 -8.04 21.78
CA HIS A 145 4.98 -9.23 22.14
C HIS A 145 6.45 -8.92 22.40
N ALA A 146 6.77 -7.63 22.61
CA ALA A 146 8.10 -7.19 22.97
C ALA A 146 8.46 -7.71 24.36
N ARG A 147 9.76 -7.92 24.61
CA ARG A 147 10.25 -8.33 25.95
C ARG A 147 10.28 -7.21 26.97
N VAL A 148 10.17 -5.98 26.50
CA VAL A 148 10.24 -4.76 27.30
C VAL A 148 9.02 -3.90 27.00
N ASP A 149 8.55 -3.19 28.02
CA ASP A 149 7.50 -2.20 27.85
C ASP A 149 8.03 -0.99 27.09
N TRP A 150 7.22 -0.50 26.16
CA TRP A 150 7.52 0.68 25.36
C TRP A 150 6.70 1.86 25.84
N SER A 151 7.29 3.05 25.83
CA SER A 151 6.53 4.27 26.12
C SER A 151 5.46 4.49 25.05
N GLU A 152 4.30 5.02 25.45
CA GLU A 152 3.24 5.36 24.51
C GLU A 152 3.75 6.30 23.40
N GLY A 153 4.59 7.28 23.76
CA GLY A 153 5.20 8.21 22.80
C GLY A 153 6.08 7.51 21.76
N THR A 154 6.87 6.51 22.16
CA THR A 154 7.70 5.73 21.23
C THR A 154 6.84 4.89 20.30
N ILE A 155 5.77 4.26 20.81
CA ILE A 155 4.83 3.49 19.98
C ILE A 155 4.12 4.39 18.97
N THR A 156 3.65 5.56 19.38
CA THR A 156 3.03 6.54 18.47
C THR A 156 4.01 7.00 17.39
N ALA A 157 5.28 7.24 17.74
CA ALA A 157 6.29 7.64 16.76
C ALA A 157 6.62 6.52 15.77
N ILE A 158 6.65 5.25 16.21
CA ILE A 158 6.80 4.10 15.31
C ILE A 158 5.58 3.95 14.40
N ASP A 159 4.36 4.15 14.91
CA ASP A 159 3.12 4.09 14.10
C ASP A 159 3.09 5.18 13.02
N ALA A 160 3.53 6.40 13.34
CA ALA A 160 3.68 7.49 12.39
C ALA A 160 4.71 7.15 11.29
N LEU A 161 5.85 6.57 11.67
CA LEU A 161 6.84 6.07 10.71
C LEU A 161 6.25 4.99 9.80
N LEU A 162 5.49 4.04 10.35
CA LEU A 162 4.85 2.96 9.59
C LEU A 162 3.80 3.48 8.61
N SER A 163 3.12 4.58 8.96
CA SER A 163 2.22 5.30 8.05
C SER A 163 3.01 5.90 6.89
N LEU A 164 4.19 6.51 7.11
CA LEU A 164 5.06 7.00 6.03
C LEU A 164 5.50 5.88 5.07
N PHE A 165 5.84 4.70 5.60
CA PHE A 165 6.12 3.53 4.75
C PHE A 165 4.91 3.18 3.89
N GLY A 166 3.71 3.12 4.48
CA GLY A 166 2.46 2.86 3.76
C GLY A 166 2.23 3.84 2.61
N GLN A 167 2.32 5.14 2.91
CA GLN A 167 2.18 6.22 1.93
C GLN A 167 3.22 6.10 0.81
N TYR A 168 4.49 5.93 1.16
CA TYR A 168 5.57 5.77 0.20
C TYR A 168 5.31 4.61 -0.76
N PHE A 169 4.93 3.44 -0.23
CA PHE A 169 4.71 2.25 -1.05
C PHE A 169 3.54 2.40 -2.00
N GLN A 170 2.42 2.98 -1.55
CA GLN A 170 1.26 3.16 -2.41
C GLN A 170 1.51 4.21 -3.49
N ILE A 171 2.05 5.38 -3.11
CA ILE A 171 2.36 6.46 -4.05
C ILE A 171 3.38 5.99 -5.09
N ARG A 172 4.38 5.21 -4.66
CA ARG A 172 5.36 4.62 -5.58
C ARG A 172 4.72 3.58 -6.50
N ASP A 173 3.83 2.71 -6.00
CA ASP A 173 3.14 1.72 -6.86
C ASP A 173 2.32 2.42 -7.96
N ASP A 174 1.53 3.42 -7.57
CA ASP A 174 0.72 4.24 -8.46
C ASP A 174 1.58 4.99 -9.48
N TYR A 175 2.72 5.57 -9.05
CA TYR A 175 3.66 6.24 -9.96
C TYR A 175 4.28 5.26 -10.96
N GLN A 176 4.78 4.12 -10.47
CA GLN A 176 5.45 3.11 -11.29
C GLN A 176 4.49 2.47 -12.30
N ASN A 177 3.19 2.33 -11.97
CA ASN A 177 2.17 1.86 -12.91
C ASN A 177 2.12 2.72 -14.19
N LEU A 178 2.34 4.02 -14.06
CA LEU A 178 2.28 4.97 -15.17
C LEU A 178 3.59 5.08 -15.96
N VAL A 179 4.76 4.94 -15.32
CA VAL A 179 6.05 5.27 -15.95
C VAL A 179 6.99 4.10 -16.22
N SER A 180 6.80 2.96 -15.55
CA SER A 180 7.79 1.88 -15.56
C SER A 180 7.54 0.85 -16.65
N THR A 181 8.61 0.57 -17.41
CA THR A 181 8.61 -0.51 -18.41
C THR A 181 8.54 -1.90 -17.75
N GLU A 182 9.13 -2.05 -16.56
CA GLU A 182 9.03 -3.28 -15.76
C GLU A 182 7.57 -3.51 -15.36
N TYR A 183 6.88 -2.50 -14.82
CA TYR A 183 5.45 -2.60 -14.47
C TYR A 183 4.60 -2.85 -15.71
N THR A 184 4.90 -2.18 -16.82
CA THR A 184 4.24 -2.42 -18.11
C THR A 184 4.32 -3.88 -18.53
N SER A 185 5.45 -4.56 -18.29
CA SER A 185 5.62 -5.99 -18.56
C SER A 185 4.96 -6.92 -17.54
N GLN A 186 4.69 -6.43 -16.33
CA GLN A 186 4.14 -7.21 -15.21
C GLN A 186 2.62 -7.14 -15.08
N LYS A 187 2.05 -5.98 -15.39
CA LYS A 187 0.65 -5.61 -15.16
C LYS A 187 -0.04 -5.22 -16.48
N GLY A 188 0.70 -4.52 -17.34
CA GLY A 188 0.19 -3.95 -18.58
C GLY A 188 0.50 -2.46 -18.65
N PHE A 189 0.45 -1.88 -19.84
CA PHE A 189 0.73 -0.45 -20.02
C PHE A 189 -0.34 0.41 -19.35
N CYS A 190 0.02 1.19 -18.33
CA CYS A 190 -0.86 2.04 -17.52
C CYS A 190 -2.17 1.31 -17.13
N GLU A 191 -2.05 0.21 -16.40
CA GLU A 191 -3.19 -0.58 -15.92
C GLU A 191 -4.12 0.24 -15.02
N ASP A 192 -3.58 1.10 -14.14
CA ASP A 192 -4.39 1.94 -13.24
C ASP A 192 -5.38 2.84 -14.01
N LEU A 193 -5.05 3.21 -15.27
CA LEU A 193 -5.95 3.96 -16.14
C LEU A 193 -7.10 3.11 -16.70
N ASP A 194 -6.87 1.80 -16.87
CA ASP A 194 -7.94 0.83 -17.18
C ASP A 194 -8.78 0.49 -15.96
N GLU A 195 -8.20 0.53 -14.76
CA GLU A 195 -8.90 0.35 -13.47
C GLU A 195 -9.74 1.59 -13.13
N GLY A 196 -9.41 2.74 -13.72
CA GLY A 196 -10.05 4.02 -13.42
C GLY A 196 -9.70 4.57 -12.05
N LYS A 197 -8.62 4.05 -11.46
CA LYS A 197 -8.15 4.36 -10.13
C LYS A 197 -7.68 5.82 -10.06
N TYR A 198 -8.03 6.50 -8.98
CA TYR A 198 -7.55 7.85 -8.70
C TYR A 198 -6.17 7.80 -8.01
N SER A 199 -5.13 7.51 -8.78
CA SER A 199 -3.75 7.68 -8.29
C SER A 199 -3.48 9.13 -7.90
N ILE A 200 -2.58 9.35 -6.93
CA ILE A 200 -2.23 10.71 -6.49
C ILE A 200 -1.73 11.59 -7.63
N THR A 201 -1.00 11.00 -8.58
CA THR A 201 -0.52 11.65 -9.79
C THR A 201 -1.68 12.12 -10.67
N LEU A 202 -2.71 11.27 -10.84
CA LEU A 202 -3.91 11.62 -11.62
C LEU A 202 -4.74 12.68 -10.89
N ILE A 203 -4.89 12.59 -9.57
CA ILE A 203 -5.60 13.59 -8.76
C ILE A 203 -4.93 14.96 -8.92
N HIS A 204 -3.61 15.02 -8.75
CA HIS A 204 -2.84 16.25 -8.96
C HIS A 204 -3.00 16.78 -10.39
N ALA A 205 -2.96 15.90 -11.40
CA ALA A 205 -3.18 16.29 -12.79
C ALA A 205 -4.58 16.88 -13.01
N LEU A 206 -5.63 16.25 -12.48
CA LEU A 206 -7.01 16.73 -12.60
C LEU A 206 -7.25 18.09 -11.92
N GLN A 207 -6.48 18.40 -10.87
CA GLN A 207 -6.54 19.69 -10.17
C GLN A 207 -5.75 20.80 -10.91
N ASN A 208 -4.71 20.43 -11.66
CA ASN A 208 -3.82 21.37 -12.35
C ASN A 208 -4.01 21.40 -13.88
N ASP A 209 -4.92 20.59 -14.43
CA ASP A 209 -5.25 20.57 -15.84
C ASP A 209 -6.06 21.82 -16.22
N SER A 210 -5.36 22.87 -16.65
CA SER A 210 -5.93 24.13 -17.15
C SER A 210 -6.87 23.96 -18.35
N GLY A 211 -6.82 22.81 -19.03
CA GLY A 211 -7.71 22.43 -20.12
C GLY A 211 -8.88 21.53 -19.70
N GLY A 212 -8.80 20.90 -18.52
CA GLY A 212 -9.79 20.21 -17.70
C GLY A 212 -10.62 19.07 -18.31
N LEU A 213 -10.82 19.05 -19.63
CA LEU A 213 -11.80 18.22 -20.31
C LEU A 213 -11.22 16.90 -20.80
N LEU A 214 -9.94 16.87 -21.18
CA LEU A 214 -9.34 15.66 -21.77
C LEU A 214 -9.32 14.52 -20.75
N LEU A 215 -8.72 14.73 -19.57
CA LEU A 215 -8.62 13.69 -18.55
C LEU A 215 -10.00 13.25 -18.07
N ARG A 216 -10.93 14.20 -17.83
CA ARG A 216 -12.30 13.90 -17.42
C ARG A 216 -13.06 13.10 -18.47
N ASN A 217 -12.99 13.50 -19.75
CA ASN A 217 -13.63 12.78 -20.85
C ASN A 217 -13.05 11.38 -21.02
N MET A 218 -11.75 11.19 -20.82
CA MET A 218 -11.13 9.86 -20.89
C MET A 218 -11.58 8.96 -19.74
N ILE A 219 -11.70 9.49 -18.51
CA ILE A 219 -12.25 8.74 -17.38
C ILE A 219 -13.68 8.28 -17.67
N SER A 220 -14.55 9.19 -18.15
CA SER A 220 -15.92 8.83 -18.53
C SER A 220 -15.97 7.86 -19.72
N THR A 221 -15.08 8.01 -20.70
CA THR A 221 -14.99 7.09 -21.84
C THR A 221 -14.59 5.69 -21.39
N ARG A 222 -13.61 5.58 -20.47
CA ARG A 222 -13.19 4.31 -19.87
C ARG A 222 -14.36 3.61 -19.20
N ARG A 223 -15.19 4.33 -18.44
CA ARG A 223 -16.35 3.73 -17.76
C ARG A 223 -17.34 3.07 -18.72
N VAL A 224 -17.61 3.71 -19.86
CA VAL A 224 -18.53 3.17 -20.88
C VAL A 224 -17.91 1.99 -21.62
N GLN A 225 -16.60 2.05 -21.92
CA GLN A 225 -15.90 1.06 -22.73
C GLN A 225 -15.31 -0.10 -21.92
N GLY A 226 -15.27 0.02 -20.59
CA GLY A 226 -14.63 -0.90 -19.65
C GLY A 226 -13.10 -0.79 -19.59
N LYS A 227 -12.45 -0.27 -20.65
CA LYS A 227 -10.99 -0.08 -20.73
C LYS A 227 -10.63 1.02 -21.74
N LEU A 228 -9.39 1.48 -21.69
CA LEU A 228 -8.82 2.43 -22.65
C LEU A 228 -7.93 1.72 -23.68
N THR A 229 -7.90 2.27 -24.88
CA THR A 229 -6.90 1.91 -25.90
C THR A 229 -5.52 2.41 -25.50
N ILE A 230 -4.47 1.79 -26.05
CA ILE A 230 -3.07 2.21 -25.81
C ILE A 230 -2.87 3.69 -26.18
N GLN A 231 -3.50 4.15 -27.26
CA GLN A 231 -3.43 5.54 -27.71
C GLN A 231 -4.10 6.50 -26.72
N GLN A 232 -5.26 6.14 -26.16
CA GLN A 232 -5.92 6.94 -25.12
C GLN A 232 -5.07 7.02 -23.85
N LYS A 233 -4.49 5.90 -23.43
CA LYS A 233 -3.58 5.85 -22.28
C LYS A 233 -2.34 6.72 -22.48
N ALA A 234 -1.71 6.63 -23.66
CA ALA A 234 -0.56 7.46 -24.01
C ALA A 234 -0.92 8.95 -23.98
N LEU A 235 -2.08 9.32 -24.53
CA LEU A 235 -2.56 10.71 -24.53
C LEU A 235 -2.86 11.22 -23.11
N MET A 236 -3.45 10.38 -22.24
CA MET A 236 -3.64 10.72 -20.83
C MET A 236 -2.29 10.93 -20.12
N LEU A 237 -1.32 10.03 -20.34
CA LEU A 237 0.00 10.11 -19.73
C LEU A 237 0.74 11.38 -20.17
N ASP A 238 0.68 11.74 -21.46
CA ASP A 238 1.26 12.98 -21.96
C ASP A 238 0.59 14.21 -21.33
N ARG A 239 -0.73 14.17 -21.13
CA ARG A 239 -1.43 15.26 -20.43
C ARG A 239 -1.01 15.37 -18.97
N ILE A 240 -0.95 14.24 -18.25
CA ILE A 240 -0.46 14.16 -16.86
C ILE A 240 0.95 14.75 -16.75
N ARG A 241 1.85 14.40 -17.69
CA ARG A 241 3.20 14.97 -17.76
C ARG A 241 3.17 16.48 -18.02
N SER A 242 2.33 16.96 -18.94
CA SER A 242 2.23 18.41 -19.22
C SER A 242 1.71 19.24 -18.04
N CYS A 243 1.03 18.60 -17.07
CA CYS A 243 0.60 19.25 -15.82
C CYS A 243 1.71 19.27 -14.75
N GLY A 244 2.90 18.71 -15.02
CA GLY A 244 3.99 18.58 -14.05
C GLY A 244 3.71 17.56 -12.93
N SER A 245 2.68 16.71 -13.09
CA SER A 245 2.24 15.81 -12.03
C SER A 245 3.21 14.66 -11.78
N LEU A 246 3.97 14.22 -12.80
CA LEU A 246 4.98 13.17 -12.62
C LEU A 246 6.13 13.68 -11.74
N GLU A 247 6.63 14.87 -12.04
CA GLU A 247 7.70 15.54 -11.30
C GLU A 247 7.26 15.92 -9.87
N TRP A 248 6.00 16.32 -9.73
CA TRP A 248 5.39 16.56 -8.42
C TRP A 248 5.35 15.29 -7.57
N THR A 249 4.89 14.16 -8.14
CA THR A 249 4.85 12.87 -7.42
C THR A 249 6.25 12.41 -6.99
N VAL A 250 7.26 12.62 -7.83
CA VAL A 250 8.67 12.32 -7.48
C VAL A 250 9.14 13.20 -6.31
N SER A 251 8.83 14.49 -6.33
CA SER A 251 9.16 15.39 -5.21
C SER A 251 8.49 14.94 -3.91
N LEU A 252 7.21 14.57 -3.97
CA LEU A 252 6.47 14.05 -2.82
C LEU A 252 7.09 12.76 -2.24
N LEU A 253 7.50 11.82 -3.11
CA LEU A 253 8.21 10.60 -2.68
C LEU A 253 9.54 10.93 -2.00
N SER A 254 10.28 11.92 -2.52
CA SER A 254 11.51 12.41 -1.89
C SER A 254 11.25 13.00 -0.50
N ASP A 255 10.20 13.80 -0.35
CA ASP A 255 9.84 14.41 0.93
C ASP A 255 9.44 13.36 1.98
N ILE A 256 8.62 12.36 1.59
CA ILE A 256 8.25 11.25 2.47
C ILE A 256 9.50 10.46 2.89
N HIS A 257 10.43 10.21 1.97
CA HIS A 257 11.68 9.52 2.26
C HIS A 257 12.55 10.30 3.27
N GLN A 258 12.71 11.62 3.08
CA GLN A 258 13.47 12.47 4.00
C GLN A 258 12.84 12.49 5.40
N ARG A 259 11.51 12.58 5.48
CA ARG A 259 10.77 12.49 6.75
C ARG A 259 11.01 11.14 7.43
N ALA A 260 10.93 10.03 6.70
CA ALA A 260 11.19 8.70 7.26
C ALA A 260 12.60 8.59 7.84
N ILE A 261 13.63 9.13 7.16
CA ILE A 261 15.00 9.17 7.69
C ILE A 261 15.10 10.01 8.96
N ALA A 262 14.45 11.17 8.99
CA ALA A 262 14.44 12.05 10.15
C ALA A 262 13.77 11.37 11.35
N ASP A 263 12.61 10.75 11.15
CA ASP A 263 11.85 10.03 12.17
C ASP A 263 12.65 8.83 12.73
N ILE A 264 13.33 8.07 11.87
CA ILE A 264 14.26 7.02 12.30
C ILE A 264 15.35 7.61 13.18
N GLY A 265 15.95 8.74 12.79
CA GLY A 265 17.00 9.39 13.58
C GLY A 265 16.53 9.90 14.95
N LEU A 266 15.25 10.30 15.06
CA LEU A 266 14.65 10.68 16.34
C LEU A 266 14.37 9.44 17.21
N LEU A 267 13.79 8.39 16.63
CA LEU A 267 13.55 7.12 17.30
C LEU A 267 14.85 6.50 17.82
N GLU A 268 15.93 6.49 17.03
CA GLU A 268 17.23 5.96 17.48
C GLU A 268 17.78 6.70 18.70
N LYS A 269 17.55 8.02 18.81
CA LYS A 269 17.95 8.82 19.97
C LYS A 269 17.09 8.53 21.19
N ASP A 270 15.77 8.42 21.00
CA ASP A 270 14.81 8.10 22.06
C ASP A 270 15.04 6.69 22.62
N ILE A 271 15.21 5.72 21.74
CA ILE A 271 15.42 4.31 22.06
C ILE A 271 16.86 4.04 22.54
N GLY A 272 17.81 4.90 22.18
CA GLY A 272 19.23 4.73 22.49
C GLY A 272 19.93 3.62 21.70
N ARG A 273 19.33 3.17 20.58
CA ARG A 273 19.86 2.09 19.73
C ARG A 273 19.67 2.41 18.25
N VAL A 274 20.80 2.47 17.52
CA VAL A 274 20.84 2.68 16.07
C VAL A 274 20.30 1.46 15.33
N ASN A 275 19.48 1.68 14.29
CA ASN A 275 18.84 0.63 13.49
C ASN A 275 19.31 0.70 12.03
N TYR A 276 20.48 0.10 11.77
CA TYR A 276 21.09 0.07 10.45
C TYR A 276 20.25 -0.68 9.40
N GLU A 277 19.51 -1.71 9.80
CA GLU A 277 18.62 -2.44 8.89
C GLU A 277 17.46 -1.57 8.43
N LEU A 278 16.85 -0.80 9.34
CA LEU A 278 15.77 0.10 8.98
C LEU A 278 16.25 1.25 8.10
N ARG A 279 17.43 1.82 8.39
CA ARG A 279 18.09 2.80 7.52
C ARG A 279 18.38 2.23 6.13
N SER A 280 18.97 1.03 6.06
CA SER A 280 19.23 0.36 4.79
C SER A 280 17.95 0.07 4.02
N LEU A 281 16.85 -0.27 4.72
CA LEU A 281 15.56 -0.50 4.08
C LEU A 281 15.03 0.77 3.42
N VAL A 282 15.09 1.91 4.12
CA VAL A 282 14.65 3.21 3.58
C VAL A 282 15.51 3.65 2.40
N GLU A 283 16.84 3.54 2.51
CA GLU A 283 17.77 3.87 1.41
C GLU A 283 17.56 3.00 0.17
N MET A 284 17.17 1.74 0.34
CA MET A 284 16.80 0.91 -0.80
C MET A 284 15.62 1.52 -1.55
N LEU A 285 14.62 2.11 -0.87
CA LEU A 285 13.39 2.58 -1.50
C LEU A 285 13.59 3.59 -2.65
N GLN A 286 14.66 4.40 -2.61
CA GLN A 286 15.01 5.34 -3.68
C GLN A 286 15.45 4.68 -5.00
N ARG A 287 15.83 3.40 -4.98
CA ARG A 287 16.29 2.64 -6.15
C ARG A 287 15.15 1.96 -6.91
#